data_AF-A0ABD5YV49-F1
#
_entry.id   AF-A0ABD5YV49-F1
#
_cell.length_a   1.000
_cell.length_b   1.000
_cell.length_c   1.000
_cell.angle_alpha   90.00
_cell.angle_beta   90.00
_cell.angle_gamma   90.00
#
_symmetry.space_group_name_H-M   'P 1'
#
loop_
_entity.id
_entity.type
_entity.pdbx_description
1 polymer ?
#
loop_
_entity_poly.entity_id
_entity_poly.type
_entity_poly.pdbx_seq_one_letter_code
_entity_poly.pdbx_strand_id
1 'polypeptide(L)'
;MAQTIDRSELKSDLHGEQVGEEPICDFCDTPIEIEGPVMYDTLRVMDMPNLQRLFNPPSGWVPDTLRCQECEIDTLEPATKGLDEACVIVHLNESNGIFSIDASSITIADGSPHDEGYYPPVVNPMLMSDTGDLGLARWIRVQWFVNHSHHPLTDSIWKEMVEQSKDVPPDL
;
A
#
# COMPACT_ATOMS: atom_id res chain seq x y z
N MET A 1 -7.73 16.14 16.83
CA MET A 1 -6.61 16.69 16.04
C MET A 1 -6.19 15.53 15.17
N ALA A 2 -6.34 15.62 13.85
CA ALA A 2 -5.90 14.55 12.95
C ALA A 2 -4.41 14.29 13.22
N GLN A 3 -4.07 13.03 13.47
CA GLN A 3 -2.70 12.67 13.80
C GLN A 3 -1.87 12.80 12.51
N THR A 4 -1.03 13.84 12.45
CA THR A 4 -0.19 14.07 11.28
C THR A 4 0.89 12.99 11.23
N ILE A 5 1.03 12.33 10.08
CA ILE A 5 2.06 11.32 9.83
C ILE A 5 3.43 11.89 10.16
N ASP A 6 4.19 11.20 11.02
CA ASP A 6 5.54 11.63 11.38
C ASP A 6 6.50 11.34 10.22
N ARG A 7 6.78 12.39 9.44
CA ARG A 7 7.70 12.33 8.30
C ARG A 7 9.10 11.83 8.68
N SER A 8 9.57 12.09 9.90
CA SER A 8 10.92 11.66 10.32
C SER A 8 10.97 10.16 10.54
N GLU A 9 9.93 9.61 11.15
CA GLU A 9 9.76 8.17 11.34
C GLU A 9 9.58 7.46 9.99
N LEU A 10 8.64 7.92 9.17
CA LEU A 10 8.40 7.42 7.80
C LEU A 10 9.69 7.40 6.97
N LYS A 11 10.46 8.49 7.02
CA LYS A 11 11.76 8.58 6.35
C LYS A 11 12.75 7.55 6.88
N SER A 12 12.84 7.42 8.19
CA SER A 12 13.80 6.51 8.84
C SER A 12 13.49 5.05 8.51
N ASP A 13 12.21 4.69 8.47
CA ASP A 13 11.75 3.33 8.22
C ASP A 13 11.90 2.95 6.75
N LEU A 14 11.65 3.86 5.81
CA LEU A 14 11.69 3.54 4.37
C LEU A 14 13.07 3.69 3.74
N HIS A 15 13.98 4.51 4.30
CA HIS A 15 15.26 4.77 3.65
C HIS A 15 16.15 3.51 3.64
N GLY A 16 16.49 3.04 2.44
CA GLY A 16 17.31 1.84 2.22
C GLY A 16 16.50 0.54 2.11
N GLU A 17 15.18 0.58 2.27
CA GLU A 17 14.32 -0.59 2.08
C GLU A 17 14.42 -1.10 0.63
N GLN A 18 14.58 -2.41 0.48
CA GLN A 18 14.71 -3.05 -0.83
C GLN A 18 13.34 -3.27 -1.45
N VAL A 19 13.20 -2.91 -2.73
CA VAL A 19 11.90 -2.91 -3.45
C VAL A 19 11.89 -3.77 -4.72
N GLY A 20 12.90 -4.64 -4.88
CA GLY A 20 12.94 -5.64 -5.95
C GLY A 20 14.09 -5.45 -6.95
N GLU A 21 14.02 -6.21 -8.04
CA GLU A 21 15.04 -6.28 -9.10
C GLU A 21 14.69 -5.40 -10.31
N GLU A 22 13.39 -5.13 -10.55
CA GLU A 22 12.93 -4.28 -11.64
C GLU A 22 11.78 -3.37 -11.16
N PRO A 23 11.84 -2.05 -11.40
CA PRO A 23 10.80 -1.12 -11.00
C PRO A 23 9.66 -1.16 -12.02
N ILE A 24 8.60 -1.90 -11.69
CA ILE A 24 7.39 -2.04 -12.50
C ILE A 24 6.21 -1.46 -11.73
N CYS A 25 5.34 -0.71 -12.41
CA CYS A 25 4.12 -0.20 -11.81
C CYS A 25 3.19 -1.35 -11.42
N ASP A 26 2.79 -1.44 -10.15
CA ASP A 26 1.91 -2.49 -9.61
C ASP A 26 0.45 -2.40 -10.14
N PHE A 27 0.15 -1.35 -10.92
CA PHE A 27 -1.20 -1.04 -11.40
C PHE A 27 -1.37 -1.15 -12.92
N CYS A 28 -0.28 -1.11 -13.69
CA CYS A 28 -0.37 -1.17 -15.15
C CYS A 28 0.76 -1.97 -15.80
N ASP A 29 1.59 -2.65 -14.99
CA ASP A 29 2.72 -3.48 -15.41
C ASP A 29 3.73 -2.75 -16.32
N THR A 30 3.68 -1.41 -16.34
CA THR A 30 4.57 -0.60 -17.17
C THR A 30 5.89 -0.40 -16.43
N PRO A 31 7.05 -0.65 -17.07
CA PRO A 31 8.35 -0.34 -16.50
C PRO A 31 8.48 1.15 -16.17
N ILE A 32 9.08 1.46 -15.02
CA ILE A 32 9.27 2.83 -14.56
C ILE A 32 10.72 3.27 -14.78
N GLU A 33 10.89 4.41 -15.44
CA GLU A 33 12.19 5.06 -15.56
C GLU A 33 12.57 5.69 -14.20
N ILE A 34 13.67 5.22 -13.62
CA ILE A 34 14.16 5.62 -12.28
C ILE A 34 15.01 6.89 -12.27
N GLU A 35 15.17 7.56 -13.41
CA GLU A 35 15.93 8.82 -13.47
C GLU A 35 15.23 9.95 -12.69
N GLY A 36 13.92 9.79 -12.44
CA GLY A 36 13.09 10.73 -11.68
C GLY A 36 12.54 10.12 -10.39
N PRO A 37 11.86 10.94 -9.59
CA PRO A 37 11.16 10.45 -8.42
C PRO A 37 9.99 9.55 -8.82
N VAL A 38 9.72 8.55 -7.99
CA VAL A 38 8.62 7.60 -8.13
C VAL A 38 7.64 7.74 -6.96
N MET A 39 6.41 7.32 -7.17
CA MET A 39 5.35 7.35 -6.16
C MET A 39 5.19 5.95 -5.55
N TYR A 40 5.24 5.87 -4.23
CA TYR A 40 4.93 4.67 -3.46
C TYR A 40 3.72 4.90 -2.57
N ASP A 41 2.81 3.94 -2.55
CA ASP A 41 1.98 3.75 -1.38
C ASP A 41 2.80 3.03 -0.30
N THR A 42 2.58 3.43 0.94
CA THR A 42 3.25 2.89 2.12
C THR A 42 2.23 2.70 3.23
N LEU A 43 2.48 1.74 4.11
CA LEU A 43 1.56 1.41 5.19
C LEU A 43 2.31 1.06 6.48
N ARG A 44 1.61 1.23 7.60
CA ARG A 44 2.01 0.71 8.92
C ARG A 44 0.81 0.16 9.66
N VAL A 45 0.96 -1.03 10.23
CA VAL A 45 -0.11 -1.70 11.00
C VAL A 45 -0.13 -1.22 12.45
N MET A 46 -1.18 -0.50 12.86
CA MET A 46 -1.30 0.05 14.21
C MET A 46 -2.31 -0.73 15.07
N ASP A 47 -3.57 -0.74 14.66
CA ASP A 47 -4.69 -1.17 15.51
C ASP A 47 -5.40 -2.42 14.98
N MET A 48 -4.62 -3.39 14.50
CA MET A 48 -5.14 -4.64 13.95
C MET A 48 -4.56 -5.87 14.65
N PRO A 49 -5.02 -6.18 15.89
CA PRO A 49 -4.49 -7.29 16.67
C PRO A 49 -4.64 -8.65 15.98
N ASN A 50 -5.65 -8.81 15.12
CA ASN A 50 -5.82 -10.03 14.33
C ASN A 50 -4.71 -10.19 13.27
N LEU A 51 -4.41 -9.14 12.51
CA LEU A 51 -3.30 -9.17 11.54
C LEU A 51 -1.96 -9.30 12.27
N GLN A 52 -1.77 -8.57 13.38
CA GLN A 52 -0.56 -8.66 14.19
C GLN A 52 -0.30 -10.09 14.68
N ARG A 53 -1.35 -10.79 15.13
CA ARG A 53 -1.22 -12.17 15.61
C ARG A 53 -0.97 -13.18 14.51
N LEU A 54 -1.51 -12.96 13.32
CA LEU A 54 -1.45 -13.92 12.21
C LEU A 54 -0.18 -13.77 11.37
N PHE A 55 0.28 -12.53 11.15
CA PHE A 55 1.34 -12.23 10.18
C PHE A 55 2.59 -11.60 10.77
N ASN A 56 2.57 -11.19 12.04
CA ASN A 56 3.67 -10.48 12.70
C ASN A 56 4.26 -9.36 11.79
N PRO A 57 3.41 -8.38 11.39
CA PRO A 57 3.80 -7.33 10.48
C PRO A 57 4.95 -6.50 11.09
N PRO A 58 5.78 -5.87 10.25
CA PRO A 58 6.81 -4.94 10.73
C PRO A 58 6.20 -3.84 11.61
N SER A 59 6.95 -3.40 12.61
CA SER A 59 6.50 -2.37 13.54
C SER A 59 6.53 -0.95 12.96
N GLY A 60 7.26 -0.76 11.85
CA GLY A 60 7.43 0.51 11.17
C GLY A 60 6.66 0.60 9.87
N TRP A 61 6.90 1.68 9.14
CA TRP A 61 6.41 1.87 7.78
C TRP A 61 7.07 0.91 6.80
N VAL A 62 6.30 0.38 5.87
CA VAL A 62 6.79 -0.46 4.78
C VAL A 62 6.29 0.05 3.43
N PRO A 63 7.07 -0.12 2.36
CA PRO A 63 6.57 0.07 1.00
C PRO A 63 5.48 -0.97 0.70
N ASP A 64 4.44 -0.55 0.00
CA ASP A 64 3.33 -1.41 -0.41
C ASP A 64 3.27 -1.54 -1.94
N THR A 65 3.01 -0.43 -2.63
CA THR A 65 2.89 -0.44 -4.10
C THR A 65 3.58 0.73 -4.77
N LEU A 66 4.21 0.45 -5.91
CA LEU A 66 4.87 1.38 -6.79
C LEU A 66 3.92 1.84 -7.91
N ARG A 67 3.82 3.16 -8.10
CA ARG A 67 3.01 3.80 -9.15
C ARG A 67 3.91 4.50 -10.17
N CYS A 68 3.59 4.33 -11.44
CA CYS A 68 4.09 5.20 -12.50
C CYS A 68 3.33 6.54 -12.52
N GLN A 69 3.82 7.52 -13.27
CA GLN A 69 3.19 8.84 -13.41
C GLN A 69 1.74 8.76 -13.93
N GLU A 70 1.43 7.81 -14.81
CA GLU A 70 0.06 7.63 -15.34
C GLU A 70 -0.90 6.97 -14.33
N CYS A 71 -0.36 6.34 -13.28
CA CYS A 71 -1.14 5.70 -12.21
C CYS A 71 -1.01 6.47 -10.88
N GLU A 72 -0.53 7.71 -10.94
CA GLU A 72 -0.42 8.59 -9.79
C GLU A 72 -1.81 8.91 -9.22
N ILE A 73 -1.85 9.14 -7.92
CA ILE A 73 -3.08 9.50 -7.20
C ILE A 73 -2.84 10.80 -6.43
N ASP A 74 -3.87 11.63 -6.38
CA ASP A 74 -3.86 12.85 -5.57
C ASP A 74 -4.24 12.56 -4.12
N THR A 75 -5.04 11.51 -3.89
CA THR A 75 -5.61 11.18 -2.57
C THR A 75 -5.65 9.68 -2.33
N LEU A 76 -5.34 9.27 -1.10
CA LEU A 76 -5.45 7.90 -0.60
C LEU A 76 -6.88 7.61 -0.13
N GLU A 77 -7.80 7.47 -1.09
CA GLU A 77 -9.18 7.11 -0.83
C GLU A 77 -9.57 5.85 -1.63
N PRO A 78 -10.30 4.88 -1.04
CA PRO A 78 -10.85 4.92 0.32
C PRO A 78 -9.78 4.64 1.38
N ALA A 79 -9.76 5.45 2.44
CA ALA A 79 -8.93 5.21 3.62
C ALA A 79 -9.35 3.96 4.41
N THR A 80 -8.38 3.32 5.07
CA THR A 80 -8.58 2.07 5.80
C THR A 80 -8.22 2.18 7.27
N LYS A 81 -9.22 1.98 8.13
CA LYS A 81 -9.05 2.00 9.57
C LYS A 81 -8.14 0.88 10.06
N GLY A 82 -7.24 1.18 10.98
CA GLY A 82 -6.27 0.25 11.56
C GLY A 82 -4.91 0.27 10.86
N LEU A 83 -4.78 1.02 9.76
CA LEU A 83 -3.56 1.25 9.02
C LEU A 83 -3.23 2.73 9.00
N ASP A 84 -2.01 3.10 9.36
CA ASP A 84 -1.50 4.38 8.87
C ASP A 84 -1.09 4.17 7.40
N GLU A 85 -1.54 5.04 6.52
CA GLU A 85 -1.30 4.97 5.09
C GLU A 85 -0.66 6.29 4.62
N ALA A 86 0.34 6.20 3.75
CA ALA A 86 0.95 7.39 3.14
C ALA A 86 1.30 7.13 1.68
N CYS A 87 0.99 8.09 0.83
CA CYS A 87 1.45 8.14 -0.55
C CYS A 87 2.66 9.07 -0.57
N VAL A 88 3.81 8.53 -0.98
CA VAL A 88 5.09 9.21 -0.87
C VAL A 88 5.79 9.28 -2.21
N ILE A 89 6.48 10.38 -2.44
CA ILE A 89 7.33 10.59 -3.60
C ILE A 89 8.78 10.49 -3.13
N VAL A 90 9.52 9.52 -3.66
CA VAL A 90 10.88 9.15 -3.29
C VAL A 90 11.74 8.91 -4.53
N HIS A 91 13.06 8.82 -4.37
CA HIS A 91 13.94 8.34 -5.45
C HIS A 91 14.28 6.87 -5.20
N LEU A 92 14.73 6.17 -6.24
CA LEU A 92 15.27 4.83 -6.12
C LEU A 92 16.78 4.84 -6.35
N ASN A 93 17.50 4.10 -5.53
CA ASN A 93 18.92 3.80 -5.71
C ASN A 93 19.07 2.37 -6.22
N GLU A 94 19.84 2.20 -7.30
CA GLU A 94 20.22 0.89 -7.81
C GLU A 94 21.63 0.51 -7.33
N SER A 95 21.78 -0.72 -6.82
CA SER A 95 23.08 -1.30 -6.55
C SER A 95 23.07 -2.79 -6.90
N ASN A 96 23.89 -3.20 -7.88
CA ASN A 96 23.99 -4.57 -8.38
C ASN A 96 22.64 -5.16 -8.84
N GLY A 97 21.82 -4.37 -9.54
CA GLY A 97 20.50 -4.80 -10.02
C GLY A 97 19.44 -4.96 -8.93
N ILE A 98 19.69 -4.48 -7.72
CA ILE A 98 18.70 -4.41 -6.63
C ILE A 98 18.35 -2.94 -6.40
N PHE A 99 17.06 -2.66 -6.36
CA PHE A 99 16.50 -1.35 -6.08
C PHE A 99 16.22 -1.15 -4.60
N SER A 100 16.51 0.04 -4.11
CA SER A 100 16.23 0.46 -2.73
C SER A 100 15.68 1.88 -2.69
N ILE A 101 14.83 2.17 -1.72
CA ILE A 101 14.23 3.50 -1.55
C ILE A 101 15.26 4.49 -1.02
N ASP A 102 15.43 5.62 -1.72
CA ASP A 102 16.08 6.81 -1.20
C ASP A 102 15.04 7.82 -0.68
N ALA A 103 14.70 7.69 0.61
CA ALA A 103 13.83 8.64 1.29
C ALA A 103 14.54 9.93 1.78
N SER A 104 15.76 10.24 1.31
CA SER A 104 16.50 11.45 1.75
C SER A 104 15.70 12.74 1.53
N SER A 105 14.97 12.81 0.41
CA SER A 105 14.14 13.92 -0.04
C SER A 105 12.64 13.58 -0.05
N ILE A 106 12.20 12.61 0.75
CA ILE A 106 10.80 12.12 0.75
C ILE A 106 9.79 13.26 0.85
N THR A 107 8.80 13.22 -0.04
CA THR A 107 7.63 14.11 -0.01
C THR A 107 6.39 13.26 0.25
N ILE A 108 5.56 13.66 1.22
CA ILE A 108 4.27 13.00 1.47
C ILE A 108 3.25 13.71 0.59
N ALA A 109 2.72 13.01 -0.42
CA ALA A 109 1.69 13.51 -1.33
C ALA A 109 0.33 13.53 -0.63
N ASP A 110 -0.01 12.44 0.04
CA ASP A 110 -1.21 12.32 0.86
C ASP A 110 -1.03 11.27 1.97
N GLY A 111 -1.94 11.23 2.94
CA GLY A 111 -1.91 10.23 3.98
C GLY A 111 -3.18 10.14 4.82
N SER A 112 -3.46 8.94 5.32
CA SER A 112 -4.59 8.63 6.19
C SER A 112 -4.09 8.03 7.50
N PRO A 113 -4.47 8.57 8.67
CA PRO A 113 -4.16 7.94 9.95
C PRO A 113 -5.05 6.72 10.22
N HIS A 114 -4.55 5.78 11.03
CA HIS A 114 -5.22 4.52 11.37
C HIS A 114 -6.57 4.65 12.08
N ASP A 115 -6.94 5.81 12.63
CA ASP A 115 -8.22 6.01 13.30
C ASP A 115 -9.34 6.51 12.36
N GLU A 116 -9.01 6.80 11.10
CA GLU A 116 -9.90 7.28 10.04
C GLU A 116 -10.25 6.16 9.02
N GLY A 117 -11.21 6.43 8.13
CA GLY A 117 -11.61 5.49 7.08
C GLY A 117 -12.60 4.39 7.49
N TYR A 118 -12.70 3.36 6.63
CA TYR A 118 -13.60 2.21 6.76
C TYR A 118 -12.92 1.03 7.44
N TYR A 119 -13.67 0.10 8.04
CA TYR A 119 -13.05 -1.12 8.57
C TYR A 119 -12.35 -1.90 7.44
N PRO A 120 -11.19 -2.52 7.68
CA PRO A 120 -10.47 -3.25 6.65
C PRO A 120 -11.36 -4.27 5.91
N PRO A 121 -11.15 -4.46 4.61
CA PRO A 121 -11.84 -5.49 3.86
C PRO A 121 -11.59 -6.87 4.48
N VAL A 122 -12.56 -7.78 4.33
CA VAL A 122 -12.35 -9.18 4.73
C VAL A 122 -11.31 -9.78 3.82
N VAL A 123 -10.13 -10.09 4.37
CA VAL A 123 -9.02 -10.70 3.67
C VAL A 123 -8.95 -12.20 3.94
N ASN A 124 -8.65 -13.00 2.92
CA ASN A 124 -8.36 -14.41 3.10
C ASN A 124 -6.98 -14.58 3.75
N PRO A 125 -6.89 -15.14 4.98
CA PRO A 125 -5.61 -15.25 5.67
C PRO A 125 -4.59 -16.14 4.95
N MET A 126 -5.06 -17.14 4.18
CA MET A 126 -4.17 -17.97 3.38
C MET A 126 -3.54 -17.15 2.25
N LEU A 127 -4.33 -16.31 1.56
CA LEU A 127 -3.83 -15.47 0.48
C LEU A 127 -2.76 -14.49 0.98
N MET A 128 -3.01 -13.82 2.09
CA MET A 128 -2.03 -12.93 2.72
C MET A 128 -0.79 -13.70 3.22
N SER A 129 -0.95 -14.91 3.75
CA SER A 129 0.18 -15.72 4.21
C SER A 129 1.06 -16.19 3.05
N ASP A 130 0.47 -16.55 1.93
CA ASP A 130 1.19 -17.06 0.76
C ASP A 130 1.93 -15.95 0.01
N THR A 131 1.38 -14.72 0.03
CA THR A 131 1.95 -13.55 -0.68
C THR A 131 2.80 -12.66 0.22
N GLY A 132 2.54 -12.63 1.52
CA GLY A 132 3.11 -11.63 2.44
C GLY A 132 2.59 -10.21 2.22
N ASP A 133 1.57 -10.02 1.37
CA ASP A 133 1.06 -8.70 0.96
C ASP A 133 0.11 -8.14 2.03
N LEU A 134 0.61 -7.18 2.83
CA LEU A 134 -0.17 -6.45 3.83
C LEU A 134 -1.14 -5.44 3.18
N GLY A 135 -0.86 -4.99 1.96
CA GLY A 135 -1.70 -4.08 1.18
C GLY A 135 -3.05 -4.68 0.84
N LEU A 136 -3.21 -6.01 0.85
CA LEU A 136 -4.51 -6.66 0.70
C LEU A 136 -5.52 -6.24 1.78
N ALA A 137 -5.05 -5.77 2.94
CA ALA A 137 -5.90 -5.23 3.98
C ALA A 137 -6.29 -3.76 3.75
N ARG A 138 -5.95 -3.15 2.60
CA ARG A 138 -6.26 -1.76 2.25
C ARG A 138 -7.40 -1.67 1.24
N TRP A 139 -8.33 -0.75 1.46
CA TRP A 139 -9.44 -0.52 0.55
C TRP A 139 -9.02 -0.02 -0.82
N ILE A 140 -8.00 0.85 -0.91
CA ILE A 140 -7.52 1.35 -2.21
C ILE A 140 -6.99 0.21 -3.10
N ARG A 141 -6.34 -0.80 -2.51
CA ARG A 141 -5.86 -2.00 -3.21
C ARG A 141 -7.03 -2.87 -3.66
N VAL A 142 -7.96 -3.17 -2.77
CA VAL A 142 -9.16 -3.95 -3.10
C VAL A 142 -10.00 -3.26 -4.17
N GLN A 143 -10.20 -1.94 -4.09
CA GLN A 143 -10.91 -1.17 -5.10
C GLN A 143 -10.22 -1.26 -6.46
N TRP A 144 -8.89 -1.13 -6.50
CA TRP A 144 -8.17 -1.30 -7.75
C TRP A 144 -8.40 -2.70 -8.34
N PHE A 145 -8.28 -3.75 -7.53
CA PHE A 145 -8.52 -5.12 -7.99
C PHE A 145 -9.96 -5.34 -8.47
N VAL A 146 -10.97 -4.81 -7.77
CA VAL A 146 -12.39 -4.94 -8.19
C VAL A 146 -12.64 -4.25 -9.53
N ASN A 147 -12.00 -3.10 -9.77
CA ASN A 147 -12.22 -2.29 -10.96
C ASN A 147 -11.38 -2.74 -12.17
N HIS A 148 -10.24 -3.39 -11.95
CA HIS A 148 -9.25 -3.69 -13.00
C HIS A 148 -8.90 -5.17 -13.14
N SER A 149 -9.23 -6.02 -12.17
CA SER A 149 -9.17 -7.46 -12.40
C SER A 149 -10.25 -7.81 -13.43
N HIS A 150 -9.82 -8.39 -14.54
CA HIS A 150 -10.71 -8.91 -15.58
C HIS A 150 -10.62 -10.43 -15.70
N HIS A 151 -10.13 -11.08 -14.65
CA HIS A 151 -9.99 -12.53 -14.61
C HIS A 151 -11.15 -13.14 -13.80
N PRO A 152 -12.06 -13.91 -14.42
CA PRO A 152 -13.32 -14.32 -13.79
C PRO A 152 -13.19 -15.02 -12.42
N LEU A 153 -12.09 -15.75 -12.19
CA LEU A 153 -11.83 -16.44 -10.92
C LEU A 153 -11.34 -15.51 -9.79
N THR A 154 -10.61 -14.44 -10.12
CA THR A 154 -10.17 -13.46 -9.12
C THR A 154 -11.27 -12.46 -8.83
N ASP A 155 -12.08 -12.11 -9.83
CA ASP A 155 -13.20 -11.18 -9.67
C ASP A 155 -14.23 -11.67 -8.65
N SER A 156 -14.51 -12.98 -8.62
CA SER A 156 -15.40 -13.56 -7.60
C SER A 156 -14.82 -13.48 -6.20
N ILE A 157 -13.50 -13.66 -6.05
CA ILE A 157 -12.83 -13.59 -4.74
C ILE A 157 -12.90 -12.15 -4.21
N TRP A 158 -12.55 -11.17 -5.04
CA TRP A 158 -12.58 -9.77 -4.64
C TRP A 158 -13.99 -9.31 -4.28
N LYS A 159 -15.00 -9.67 -5.08
CA LYS A 159 -16.41 -9.35 -4.78
C LYS A 159 -16.89 -10.00 -3.49
N GLU A 160 -16.56 -11.27 -3.26
CA GLU A 160 -16.92 -11.96 -2.02
C GLU A 160 -16.27 -11.29 -0.79
N MET A 161 -15.00 -10.88 -0.90
CA MET A 161 -14.30 -10.13 0.14
C MET A 161 -15.01 -8.81 0.46
N VAL A 162 -15.43 -8.05 -0.57
CA VAL A 162 -16.19 -6.81 -0.40
C VAL A 162 -17.55 -7.07 0.27
N GLU A 163 -18.34 -8.02 -0.24
CA GLU A 163 -19.68 -8.33 0.27
C GLU A 163 -19.70 -8.80 1.74
N GLN A 164 -18.63 -9.48 2.18
CA GLN A 164 -18.49 -9.97 3.55
C GLN A 164 -17.89 -8.93 4.51
N SER A 165 -17.43 -7.79 3.99
CA SER A 165 -16.82 -6.74 4.80
C SER A 165 -17.82 -6.06 5.73
N LYS A 166 -17.32 -5.59 6.88
CA LYS A 166 -18.16 -5.04 7.95
C LYS A 166 -18.85 -3.74 7.52
N ASP A 167 -18.13 -2.90 6.80
CA ASP A 167 -18.61 -1.77 6.04
C ASP A 167 -17.89 -1.77 4.69
N VAL A 168 -18.46 -1.06 3.72
CA VAL A 168 -17.97 -0.99 2.34
C VAL A 168 -18.00 0.47 1.92
N PRO A 169 -16.91 1.01 1.35
CA PRO A 169 -16.91 2.35 0.77
C PRO A 169 -18.01 2.52 -0.29
N PRO A 170 -18.63 3.70 -0.42
CA PRO A 170 -19.82 3.90 -1.26
C PRO A 170 -19.58 3.72 -2.77
N ASP A 171 -18.33 3.83 -3.22
CA ASP A 171 -17.93 3.77 -4.64
C ASP A 171 -17.32 2.39 -5.03
N LEU A 172 -17.73 1.33 -4.33
CA LEU A 172 -17.25 -0.05 -4.48
C LEU A 172 -18.39 -1.05 -4.77
#